data_AF-A0A353XVA1-F1
#
_entry.id   AF-A0A353XVA1-F1
#
_cell.length_a   1.000
_cell.length_b   1.000
_cell.length_c   1.000
_cell.angle_alpha   90.00
_cell.angle_beta   90.00
_cell.angle_gamma   90.00
#
_symmetry.space_group_name_H-M   'P 1'
#
loop_
_entity.id
_entity.type
_entity.pdbx_description
1 polymer ?
#
loop_
_entity_poly.entity_id
_entity_poly.type
_entity_poly.pdbx_seq_one_letter_code
_entity_poly.pdbx_strand_id
1 'polypeptide(L)'
;MKKTLSIACAMAVPLLFSQSATAAFDYFKKSDDGFKRFSVSAGWLHAKPTGDATPVRNNTAIKEGTDAKNGSITAGEVKEVIDRNQSAEVLAKVDPVFGTDKMPGILPSNTDLSNVKFPLPLGDVSGNTVINGLGSFATPGTGLESDTVDTLGMLLTYYVDDHWGVEVKAGIPPTVDVLGKGEVIAPF
;
A
#
# COMPACT_ATOMS: atom_id res chain seq x y z
N MET A 1 6.55 38.98 -5.98
CA MET A 1 5.78 38.64 -4.76
C MET A 1 6.43 37.42 -4.11
N LYS A 2 6.91 37.66 -2.89
CA LYS A 2 7.51 36.81 -1.84
C LYS A 2 7.52 35.29 -2.06
N LYS A 3 8.72 34.76 -2.36
CA LYS A 3 9.15 33.39 -2.03
C LYS A 3 10.37 33.53 -1.13
N THR A 4 10.19 33.34 0.18
CA THR A 4 11.23 33.08 1.19
C THR A 4 10.56 33.09 2.55
N LEU A 5 10.26 31.92 3.12
CA LEU A 5 10.10 31.80 4.56
C LEU A 5 10.48 30.38 5.01
N SER A 6 11.41 30.35 5.98
CA SER A 6 11.76 29.22 6.83
C SER A 6 12.67 28.12 6.27
N ILE A 7 13.90 28.52 5.92
CA ILE A 7 15.11 27.70 6.12
C ILE A 7 16.04 28.51 7.03
N ALA A 8 15.62 28.74 8.28
CA ALA A 8 16.41 29.49 9.26
C ALA A 8 15.87 29.30 10.70
N CYS A 9 15.61 28.07 11.17
CA CYS A 9 15.29 27.87 12.60
C CYS A 9 15.59 26.48 13.18
N ALA A 10 16.64 25.78 12.73
CA ALA A 10 17.03 24.52 13.39
C ALA A 10 18.55 24.28 13.49
N MET A 11 19.38 25.29 13.21
CA MET A 11 20.84 25.24 13.45
C MET A 11 21.30 26.25 14.52
N ALA A 12 20.35 26.81 15.28
CA ALA A 12 20.64 27.84 16.29
C ALA A 12 19.84 27.64 17.59
N VAL A 13 19.66 26.39 18.02
CA VAL A 13 19.33 26.10 19.43
C VAL A 13 20.13 24.89 19.95
N PRO A 14 21.43 25.06 20.24
CA PRO A 14 22.04 24.42 21.40
C PRO A 14 22.16 25.40 22.57
N LEU A 15 21.62 26.62 22.45
CA LEU A 15 21.72 27.66 23.47
C LEU A 15 20.35 27.83 24.12
N LEU A 16 20.27 27.54 25.43
CA LEU A 16 19.21 27.94 26.39
C LEU A 16 18.22 26.88 26.91
N PHE A 17 18.46 25.58 26.72
CA PHE A 17 18.20 24.68 27.85
C PHE A 17 19.53 24.37 28.48
N SER A 18 19.81 25.09 29.58
CA SER A 18 20.91 24.81 30.47
C SER A 18 20.94 23.30 30.73
N GLN A 19 21.88 22.59 30.09
CA GLN A 19 22.44 21.39 30.67
C GLN A 19 23.13 21.87 31.94
N SER A 20 22.35 22.02 32.99
CA SER A 20 22.84 22.37 34.29
C SER A 20 23.52 21.11 34.80
N ALA A 21 24.79 20.94 34.43
CA ALA A 21 25.69 20.02 35.12
C ALA A 21 25.99 20.61 36.52
N THR A 22 24.95 20.85 37.33
CA THR A 22 25.11 21.25 38.73
C THR A 22 25.39 19.97 39.50
N ALA A 23 26.67 19.74 39.80
CA ALA A 23 27.02 18.89 40.92
C ALA A 23 26.86 19.75 42.17
N ALA A 24 25.64 19.81 42.72
CA ALA A 24 25.39 20.44 44.02
C ALA A 24 25.86 19.55 45.19
N PHE A 25 26.38 18.36 44.90
CA PHE A 25 26.86 17.41 45.90
C PHE A 25 28.30 16.99 45.57
N ASP A 26 29.22 17.35 46.46
CA ASP A 26 30.67 17.13 46.35
C ASP A 26 31.09 15.65 46.52
N TYR A 27 30.12 14.77 46.79
CA TYR A 27 30.35 13.33 47.05
C TYR A 27 30.74 12.50 45.82
N PHE A 28 30.64 13.05 44.60
CA PHE A 28 30.87 12.29 43.35
C PHE A 28 32.11 12.74 42.55
N LYS A 29 32.96 13.60 43.11
CA LYS A 29 34.29 13.87 42.54
C LYS A 29 35.27 12.83 43.08
N LYS A 30 36.00 12.15 42.20
CA LYS A 30 37.24 11.46 42.59
C LYS A 30 38.25 12.55 42.97
N SER A 31 38.81 12.45 44.18
CA SER A 31 39.60 13.47 44.86
C SER A 31 40.95 13.84 44.24
N ASP A 32 41.20 13.62 42.94
CA ASP A 32 42.52 13.97 42.38
C ASP A 32 42.65 14.28 40.88
N ASP A 33 41.60 14.23 40.05
CA ASP A 33 41.73 14.82 38.70
C ASP A 33 40.39 15.11 38.02
N GLY A 34 40.15 16.40 37.80
CA GLY A 34 39.29 17.12 36.83
C GLY A 34 37.95 16.61 36.27
N PHE A 35 37.66 15.32 36.15
CA PHE A 35 36.58 14.86 35.25
C PHE A 35 35.30 14.42 35.95
N LYS A 36 34.18 15.07 35.58
CA LYS A 36 32.82 14.62 35.93
C LYS A 36 32.51 13.35 35.14
N ARG A 37 32.33 12.23 35.85
CA ARG A 37 32.13 10.90 35.23
C ARG A 37 30.68 10.57 34.93
N PHE A 38 29.74 11.45 35.24
CA PHE A 38 28.32 11.20 34.99
C PHE A 38 27.60 12.47 34.53
N SER A 39 26.62 12.27 33.66
CA SER A 39 25.69 13.28 33.17
C SER A 39 24.27 12.76 33.33
N VAL A 40 23.37 13.62 33.81
CA VAL A 40 21.94 13.33 33.88
C VAL A 40 21.22 14.42 33.12
N SER A 41 20.41 14.02 32.15
CA SER A 41 19.53 14.94 31.42
C SER A 41 18.13 14.38 31.34
N ALA A 42 17.15 15.27 31.24
CA ALA A 42 15.75 14.93 31.03
C ALA A 42 15.23 15.75 29.85
N GLY A 43 14.43 15.14 28.99
CA GLY A 43 13.94 15.80 27.79
C GLY A 43 12.95 14.94 27.01
N TRP A 44 12.47 15.52 25.91
CA TRP A 44 11.66 14.82 24.93
C TRP A 44 12.53 13.87 24.11
N LEU A 45 12.12 12.60 24.06
CA LEU A 45 12.67 11.54 23.24
C LEU A 45 11.74 11.33 22.04
N HIS A 46 12.29 11.57 20.87
CA HIS A 46 11.62 11.34 19.60
C HIS A 46 11.99 9.94 19.10
N ALA A 47 11.00 9.06 18.98
CA ALA A 47 11.17 7.72 18.44
C ALA A 47 10.50 7.61 17.07
N LYS A 48 11.31 7.41 16.04
CA LYS A 48 10.86 7.17 14.67
C LYS A 48 11.03 5.69 14.30
N PRO A 49 9.94 4.99 13.98
CA PRO A 49 10.01 3.64 13.42
C PRO A 49 10.81 3.65 12.11
N THR A 50 11.74 2.69 11.97
CA THR A 50 12.53 2.53 10.74
C THR A 50 12.06 1.25 10.05
N GLY A 51 11.37 1.40 8.92
CA GLY A 51 10.88 0.29 8.11
C GLY A 51 9.69 0.70 7.24
N ASP A 52 9.62 0.15 6.03
CA ASP A 52 8.48 0.37 5.13
C ASP A 52 7.28 -0.48 5.57
N ALA A 53 6.08 -0.01 5.22
CA ALA A 53 4.84 -0.70 5.53
C ALA A 53 4.82 -2.11 4.89
N THR A 54 4.52 -3.14 5.70
CA THR A 54 4.43 -4.52 5.21
C THR A 54 3.09 -4.78 4.51
N PRO A 55 3.07 -5.26 3.25
CA PRO A 55 1.84 -5.55 2.50
C PRO A 55 0.84 -6.41 3.27
N VAL A 56 -0.39 -5.93 3.37
CA VAL A 56 -1.48 -6.72 3.96
C VAL A 56 -1.93 -7.75 2.94
N ARG A 57 -2.06 -9.00 3.39
CA ARG A 57 -2.57 -10.08 2.56
C ARG A 57 -4.08 -10.10 2.62
N ASN A 58 -4.73 -9.86 1.47
CA ASN A 58 -6.18 -9.86 1.33
C ASN A 58 -6.64 -11.24 0.86
N ASN A 59 -7.64 -11.79 1.54
CA ASN A 59 -8.25 -13.05 1.19
C ASN A 59 -9.72 -12.80 0.83
N THR A 60 -10.14 -13.23 -0.35
CA THR A 60 -11.54 -13.06 -0.77
C THR A 60 -12.31 -14.36 -0.63
N ALA A 61 -13.63 -14.30 -0.80
CA ALA A 61 -14.47 -15.49 -0.81
C ALA A 61 -14.34 -16.32 -2.10
N ILE A 62 -13.68 -15.77 -3.12
CA ILE A 62 -13.52 -16.42 -4.42
C ILE A 62 -12.35 -17.40 -4.32
N LYS A 63 -12.62 -18.69 -4.46
CA LYS A 63 -11.56 -19.70 -4.41
C LYS A 63 -10.81 -19.73 -5.72
N GLU A 64 -9.55 -20.14 -5.66
CA GLU A 64 -8.79 -20.50 -6.86
C GLU A 64 -9.53 -21.61 -7.61
N GLY A 65 -9.60 -21.49 -8.94
CA GLY A 65 -10.35 -22.43 -9.77
C GLY A 65 -11.87 -22.23 -9.73
N THR A 66 -12.38 -21.09 -9.24
CA THR A 66 -13.82 -20.81 -9.28
C THR A 66 -14.26 -20.67 -10.74
N ASP A 67 -15.21 -21.52 -11.13
CA ASP A 67 -15.84 -21.44 -12.43
C ASP A 67 -16.90 -20.32 -12.42
N ALA A 68 -16.62 -19.25 -13.16
CA ALA A 68 -17.54 -18.14 -13.36
C ALA A 68 -18.12 -18.20 -14.77
N LYS A 69 -19.46 -18.17 -14.86
CA LYS A 69 -20.15 -18.02 -16.15
C LYS A 69 -19.83 -16.65 -16.74
N ASN A 70 -19.40 -16.63 -18.00
CA ASN A 70 -19.32 -15.38 -18.74
C ASN A 70 -20.76 -14.89 -19.02
N GLY A 71 -20.97 -13.57 -18.96
CA GLY A 71 -22.27 -12.96 -19.26
C GLY A 71 -22.74 -13.28 -20.68
N SER A 72 -24.03 -13.11 -20.95
CA SER A 72 -24.59 -13.39 -22.28
C SER A 72 -23.98 -12.48 -23.35
N ILE A 73 -23.86 -13.01 -24.57
CA ILE A 73 -23.25 -12.32 -25.72
C ILE A 73 -24.35 -11.88 -26.67
N THR A 74 -24.21 -10.69 -27.22
CA THR A 74 -25.09 -10.10 -28.23
C THR A 74 -24.60 -10.38 -29.65
N ALA A 75 -25.51 -10.36 -30.62
CA ALA A 75 -25.17 -10.50 -32.03
C ALA A 75 -24.22 -9.38 -32.53
N GLY A 76 -24.28 -8.20 -31.93
CA GLY A 76 -23.36 -7.09 -32.21
C GLY A 76 -21.93 -7.39 -31.77
N GLU A 77 -21.73 -7.94 -30.58
CA GLU A 77 -20.41 -8.33 -30.08
C GLU A 77 -19.77 -9.41 -30.97
N VAL A 78 -20.55 -10.38 -31.44
CA VAL A 78 -20.05 -11.37 -32.41
C VAL A 78 -19.69 -10.71 -33.74
N LYS A 79 -20.49 -9.75 -34.24
CA LYS A 79 -20.20 -9.00 -35.47
C LYS A 79 -18.84 -8.31 -35.42
N GLU A 80 -18.46 -7.76 -34.27
CA GLU A 80 -17.21 -7.02 -34.06
C GLU A 80 -15.97 -7.93 -34.03
N VAL A 81 -16.12 -9.18 -33.56
CA VAL A 81 -15.00 -10.13 -33.42
C VAL A 81 -14.81 -11.02 -34.67
N ILE A 82 -15.77 -11.04 -35.60
CA ILE A 82 -15.65 -11.79 -36.86
C ILE A 82 -14.47 -11.27 -37.69
N ASP A 83 -13.48 -12.15 -37.92
CA ASP A 83 -12.37 -11.89 -38.82
C ASP A 83 -12.86 -11.80 -40.28
N ARG A 84 -12.69 -10.62 -40.87
CA ARG A 84 -13.11 -10.30 -42.25
C ARG A 84 -12.12 -10.77 -43.31
N ASN A 85 -10.96 -11.31 -42.92
CA ASN A 85 -9.94 -11.84 -43.83
C ASN A 85 -10.08 -13.36 -44.08
N GLN A 86 -11.19 -13.96 -43.68
CA GLN A 86 -11.47 -15.38 -43.91
C GLN A 86 -11.98 -15.66 -45.34
N SER A 87 -11.98 -16.93 -45.74
CA SER A 87 -12.47 -17.35 -47.06
C SER A 87 -13.90 -16.89 -47.32
N ALA A 88 -14.20 -16.48 -48.56
CA ALA A 88 -15.51 -15.97 -48.97
C ALA A 88 -16.68 -16.93 -48.66
N GLU A 89 -16.42 -18.25 -48.63
CA GLU A 89 -17.41 -19.27 -48.29
C GLU A 89 -17.87 -19.23 -46.83
N VAL A 90 -16.98 -18.84 -45.92
CA VAL A 90 -17.28 -18.70 -44.48
C VAL A 90 -18.06 -17.42 -44.24
N LEU A 91 -17.62 -16.30 -44.85
CA LEU A 91 -18.33 -15.03 -44.76
C LEU A 91 -19.74 -15.11 -45.36
N ALA A 92 -19.92 -15.84 -46.46
CA ALA A 92 -21.24 -16.08 -47.06
C ALA A 92 -22.22 -16.82 -46.14
N LYS A 93 -21.74 -17.54 -45.11
CA LYS A 93 -22.58 -18.21 -44.10
C LYS A 93 -22.86 -17.34 -42.88
N VAL A 94 -21.93 -16.47 -42.52
CA VAL A 94 -21.96 -15.66 -41.29
C VAL A 94 -22.62 -14.30 -41.51
N ASP A 95 -22.34 -13.64 -42.64
CA ASP A 95 -22.84 -12.31 -42.97
C ASP A 95 -24.36 -12.21 -43.08
N PRO A 96 -25.11 -13.22 -43.58
CA PRO A 96 -26.56 -13.18 -43.55
C PRO A 96 -27.14 -13.19 -42.13
N VAL A 97 -26.43 -13.80 -41.17
CA VAL A 97 -26.90 -13.97 -39.79
C VAL A 97 -26.58 -12.74 -38.94
N PHE A 98 -25.33 -12.28 -38.96
CA PHE A 98 -24.84 -11.18 -38.09
C PHE A 98 -24.72 -9.84 -38.81
N GLY A 99 -24.83 -9.82 -40.13
CA GLY A 99 -24.76 -8.62 -40.94
C GLY A 99 -23.34 -8.15 -41.23
N THR A 100 -23.27 -7.13 -42.09
CA THR A 100 -22.06 -6.39 -42.45
C THR A 100 -22.25 -4.92 -42.11
N ASP A 101 -21.28 -4.06 -42.44
CA ASP A 101 -21.42 -2.61 -42.22
C ASP A 101 -22.40 -1.94 -43.19
N LYS A 102 -22.77 -2.65 -44.27
CA LYS A 102 -23.65 -2.15 -45.32
C LYS A 102 -25.03 -2.80 -45.32
N MET A 103 -25.18 -3.94 -44.65
CA MET A 103 -26.42 -4.71 -44.62
C MET A 103 -26.67 -5.28 -43.21
N PRO A 104 -27.85 -5.04 -42.61
CA PRO A 104 -28.21 -5.66 -41.34
C PRO A 104 -28.39 -7.18 -41.52
N GLY A 105 -27.94 -7.95 -40.52
CA GLY A 105 -28.14 -9.40 -40.47
C GLY A 105 -29.55 -9.77 -40.02
N ILE A 106 -29.88 -11.07 -40.10
CA ILE A 106 -31.13 -11.64 -39.58
C ILE A 106 -31.25 -11.40 -38.06
N LEU A 107 -30.13 -11.40 -37.33
CA LEU A 107 -30.07 -11.04 -35.92
C LEU A 107 -29.72 -9.55 -35.78
N PRO A 108 -30.64 -8.70 -35.28
CA PRO A 108 -30.32 -7.34 -34.89
C PRO A 108 -29.17 -7.30 -33.87
N SER A 109 -28.30 -6.29 -33.93
CA SER A 109 -27.10 -6.20 -33.07
C SER A 109 -27.39 -6.24 -31.57
N ASN A 110 -28.56 -5.78 -31.13
CA ASN A 110 -29.00 -5.79 -29.74
C ASN A 110 -29.65 -7.13 -29.30
N THR A 111 -29.65 -8.14 -30.17
CA THR A 111 -30.20 -9.45 -29.85
C THR A 111 -29.23 -10.22 -28.98
N ASP A 112 -29.65 -10.54 -27.76
CA ASP A 112 -28.94 -11.47 -26.89
C ASP A 112 -29.06 -12.90 -27.44
N LEU A 113 -27.93 -13.55 -27.68
CA LEU A 113 -27.85 -14.88 -28.26
C LEU A 113 -28.44 -15.97 -27.36
N SER A 114 -28.50 -15.75 -26.04
CA SER A 114 -29.18 -16.66 -25.10
C SER A 114 -30.70 -16.72 -25.33
N ASN A 115 -31.27 -15.68 -25.95
CA ASN A 115 -32.70 -15.55 -26.21
C ASN A 115 -33.11 -15.95 -27.64
N VAL A 116 -32.16 -16.34 -28.49
CA VAL A 116 -32.45 -16.78 -29.87
C VAL A 116 -33.04 -18.19 -29.83
N LYS A 117 -34.28 -18.34 -30.32
CA LYS A 117 -35.05 -19.60 -30.31
C LYS A 117 -35.20 -20.28 -31.68
N PHE A 118 -34.75 -19.64 -32.76
CA PHE A 118 -34.91 -20.12 -34.14
C PHE A 118 -33.61 -19.84 -34.93
N PRO A 119 -33.10 -20.76 -35.79
CA PRO A 119 -33.64 -22.09 -36.15
C PRO A 119 -33.31 -23.22 -35.14
N LEU A 120 -32.38 -23.01 -34.20
CA LEU A 120 -32.17 -23.83 -33.01
C LEU A 120 -31.95 -22.89 -31.81
N PRO A 121 -32.32 -23.26 -30.57
CA PRO A 121 -31.91 -22.49 -29.40
C PRO A 121 -30.39 -22.56 -29.23
N LEU A 122 -29.70 -21.42 -29.31
CA LEU A 122 -28.24 -21.36 -29.16
C LEU A 122 -27.80 -21.52 -27.69
N GLY A 123 -28.68 -21.21 -26.73
CA GLY A 123 -28.38 -21.25 -25.30
C GLY A 123 -27.32 -20.24 -24.87
N ASP A 124 -26.77 -20.41 -23.67
CA ASP A 124 -25.60 -19.64 -23.21
C ASP A 124 -24.41 -19.99 -24.11
N VAL A 125 -24.15 -19.16 -25.12
CA VAL A 125 -22.96 -19.26 -26.00
C VAL A 125 -21.70 -18.71 -25.34
N SER A 126 -21.86 -18.00 -24.23
CA SER A 126 -20.76 -17.52 -23.43
C SER A 126 -20.16 -18.69 -22.66
N GLY A 127 -18.84 -18.85 -22.80
CA GLY A 127 -18.12 -19.90 -22.11
C GLY A 127 -18.08 -19.70 -20.60
N ASN A 128 -17.35 -20.60 -19.95
CA ASN A 128 -17.04 -20.52 -18.54
C ASN A 128 -15.58 -20.10 -18.39
N THR A 129 -15.29 -19.17 -17.49
CA THR A 129 -13.91 -18.73 -17.19
C THR A 129 -13.53 -19.19 -15.81
N VAL A 130 -12.36 -19.82 -15.72
CA VAL A 130 -11.76 -20.22 -14.44
C VAL A 130 -11.00 -19.03 -13.87
N ILE A 131 -11.48 -18.49 -12.75
CA ILE A 131 -10.86 -17.37 -12.05
C ILE A 131 -9.74 -17.90 -11.15
N ASN A 132 -8.54 -17.33 -11.32
CA ASN A 132 -7.38 -17.58 -10.45
C ASN A 132 -6.73 -16.25 -10.05
N GLY A 133 -6.09 -16.21 -8.88
CA GLY A 133 -5.35 -15.05 -8.35
C GLY A 133 -6.18 -14.07 -7.52
N LEU A 134 -7.51 -14.27 -7.44
CA LEU A 134 -8.40 -13.45 -6.61
C LEU A 134 -8.59 -14.01 -5.20
N GLY A 135 -8.24 -15.27 -4.93
CA GLY A 135 -8.45 -15.88 -3.62
C GLY A 135 -7.53 -15.33 -2.55
N SER A 136 -6.27 -15.07 -2.90
CA SER A 136 -5.30 -14.45 -2.01
C SER A 136 -4.32 -13.56 -2.78
N PHE A 137 -4.34 -12.26 -2.52
CA PHE A 137 -3.40 -11.31 -3.12
C PHE A 137 -2.83 -10.34 -2.10
N ALA A 138 -1.65 -9.79 -2.40
CA ALA A 138 -1.01 -8.74 -1.61
C ALA A 138 -0.84 -7.51 -2.50
N THR A 139 -1.22 -6.34 -1.99
CA THR A 139 -1.09 -5.09 -2.74
C THR A 139 0.19 -4.36 -2.29
N PRO A 140 1.17 -4.15 -3.20
CA PRO A 140 2.38 -3.40 -2.87
C PRO A 140 2.06 -2.00 -2.35
N GLY A 141 2.80 -1.53 -1.35
CA GLY A 141 2.59 -0.20 -0.76
C GLY A 141 1.40 -0.09 0.19
N THR A 142 0.70 -1.21 0.46
CA THR A 142 -0.23 -1.31 1.60
C THR A 142 0.52 -1.77 2.85
N GLY A 143 0.02 -1.45 4.03
CA GLY A 143 0.57 -2.00 5.26
C GLY A 143 0.26 -1.18 6.51
N LEU A 144 0.82 -1.64 7.62
CA LEU A 144 0.74 -0.95 8.90
C LEU A 144 2.09 -0.30 9.16
N GLU A 145 2.09 1.00 9.42
CA GLU A 145 3.28 1.75 9.85
C GLU A 145 2.99 2.34 11.22
N SER A 146 3.92 2.18 12.16
CA SER A 146 3.82 2.86 13.44
C SER A 146 4.08 4.34 13.22
N ASP A 147 3.28 5.19 13.84
CA ASP A 147 3.54 6.61 13.82
C ASP A 147 4.75 6.96 14.70
N THR A 148 5.29 8.13 14.45
CA THR A 148 6.38 8.71 15.23
C THR A 148 5.84 9.15 16.58
N VAL A 149 6.59 8.89 17.65
CA VAL A 149 6.14 9.21 19.00
C VAL A 149 7.17 10.04 19.77
N ASP A 150 6.68 11.03 20.49
CA ASP A 150 7.44 11.82 21.44
C ASP A 150 7.10 11.37 22.87
N THR A 151 8.11 10.97 23.64
CA THR A 151 7.95 10.63 25.07
C THR A 151 8.87 11.44 25.95
N LEU A 152 8.51 11.60 27.22
CA LEU A 152 9.41 12.13 28.21
C LEU A 152 10.34 11.03 28.71
N GLY A 153 11.64 11.32 28.71
CA GLY A 153 12.62 10.43 29.33
C GLY A 153 13.81 11.14 29.93
N MET A 154 14.56 10.34 30.65
CA MET A 154 15.76 10.69 31.38
C MET A 154 16.91 9.85 30.84
N LEU A 155 18.04 10.50 30.57
CA LEU A 155 19.27 9.88 30.13
C LEU A 155 20.31 10.02 31.24
N LEU A 156 20.84 8.88 31.68
CA LEU A 156 21.93 8.80 32.63
C LEU A 156 23.14 8.23 31.91
N THR A 157 24.16 9.05 31.71
CA THR A 157 25.38 8.67 31.01
C THR A 157 26.53 8.60 32.01
N TYR A 158 27.22 7.47 32.10
CA TYR A 158 28.42 7.27 32.90
C TYR A 158 29.63 7.08 31.98
N TYR A 159 30.60 7.98 32.08
CA TYR A 159 31.85 7.92 31.32
C TYR A 159 32.85 7.05 32.08
N VAL A 160 33.14 5.88 31.51
CA VAL A 160 34.15 4.93 32.01
C VAL A 160 35.55 5.50 31.79
N ASP A 161 35.75 6.14 30.64
CA ASP A 161 36.96 6.82 30.21
C ASP A 161 36.62 7.94 29.22
N ASP A 162 37.61 8.70 28.75
CA ASP A 162 37.42 9.84 27.83
C ASP A 162 36.78 9.45 26.49
N HIS A 163 36.80 8.16 26.13
CA HIS A 163 36.26 7.63 24.86
C HIS A 163 35.08 6.67 25.05
N TRP A 164 34.84 6.17 26.26
CA TRP A 164 33.87 5.10 26.52
C TRP A 164 32.90 5.51 27.61
N GLY A 165 31.61 5.43 27.30
CA GLY A 165 30.54 5.69 28.24
C GLY A 165 29.41 4.68 28.12
N VAL A 166 28.71 4.46 29.23
CA VAL A 166 27.49 3.66 29.32
C VAL A 166 26.33 4.61 29.53
N GLU A 167 25.30 4.50 28.68
CA GLU A 167 24.10 5.33 28.76
C GLU A 167 22.88 4.48 29.09
N VAL A 168 22.13 4.90 30.10
CA VAL A 168 20.86 4.31 30.50
C VAL A 168 19.75 5.32 30.18
N LYS A 169 18.79 4.89 29.38
CA LYS A 169 17.59 5.66 29.03
C LYS A 169 16.41 5.09 29.78
N ALA A 170 15.79 5.90 30.62
CA ALA A 170 14.53 5.59 31.29
C ALA A 170 13.48 6.59 30.83
N GLY A 171 12.20 6.21 30.79
CA GLY A 171 11.15 7.12 30.36
C GLY A 171 9.77 6.56 30.61
N ILE A 172 8.77 7.39 30.36
CA ILE A 172 7.38 6.95 30.39
C ILE A 172 7.12 6.17 29.10
N PRO A 173 6.54 4.95 29.15
CA PRO A 173 6.23 4.20 27.94
C PRO A 173 5.35 5.03 26.99
N PRO A 174 5.79 5.30 25.75
CA PRO A 174 4.95 5.98 24.76
C PRO A 174 3.82 5.06 24.31
N THR A 175 2.65 5.66 24.02
CA THR A 175 1.60 5.01 23.22
C THR A 175 1.92 5.25 21.75
N VAL A 176 2.04 4.18 20.97
CA VAL A 176 2.26 4.27 19.52
C VAL A 176 0.96 3.99 18.78
N ASP A 177 0.55 4.90 17.91
CA ASP A 177 -0.57 4.67 17.00
C ASP A 177 -0.05 3.92 15.76
N VAL A 178 -0.76 2.85 15.38
CA VAL A 178 -0.43 2.07 14.18
C VAL A 178 -1.41 2.47 13.09
N LEU A 179 -0.90 3.15 12.06
CA LEU A 179 -1.70 3.67 10.97
C LEU A 179 -1.63 2.74 9.76
N GLY A 180 -2.79 2.47 9.16
CA GLY A 180 -2.87 1.82 7.86
C GLY A 180 -2.45 2.78 6.75
N LYS A 181 -1.51 2.37 5.90
CA LYS A 181 -1.13 3.08 4.68
C LYS A 181 -1.43 2.23 3.45
N GLY A 182 -1.69 2.90 2.32
CA GLY A 182 -1.89 2.32 1.00
C GLY A 182 -3.34 2.08 0.60
N GLU A 183 -3.53 1.74 -0.68
CA GLU A 183 -4.83 1.42 -1.29
C GLU A 183 -4.85 -0.05 -1.69
N VAL A 184 -5.92 -0.78 -1.34
CA VAL A 184 -6.08 -2.19 -1.71
C VAL A 184 -6.76 -2.26 -3.07
N ILE A 185 -5.96 -2.59 -4.09
CA ILE A 185 -6.43 -2.79 -5.46
C ILE A 185 -6.40 -4.29 -5.74
N ALA A 186 -7.55 -4.85 -6.12
CA ALA A 186 -7.65 -6.22 -6.57
C ALA A 186 -6.92 -6.38 -7.92
N PRO A 187 -6.17 -7.48 -8.15
CA PRO A 187 -5.53 -7.73 -9.42
C PRO A 187 -6.61 -8.06 -10.46
N PHE A 188 -6.78 -7.20 -11.48
CA PHE A 188 -7.61 -7.43 -12.65
C PHE A 188 -6.82 -7.20 -13.93
#